data_AF-A0ABD0WHI9-F1
#
_entry.id   AF-A0ABD0WHI9-F1
#
_cell.length_a   1.000
_cell.length_b   1.000
_cell.length_c   1.000
_cell.angle_alpha   90.00
_cell.angle_beta   90.00
_cell.angle_gamma   90.00
#
_symmetry.space_group_name_H-M   'P 1'
#
loop_
_entity.id
_entity.type
_entity.pdbx_description
1 polymer ?
#
loop_
_entity_poly.entity_id
_entity_poly.type
_entity_poly.pdbx_seq_one_letter_code
_entity_poly.pdbx_strand_id
1 'polypeptide(L)'
;MAEEVSCLKARLMEKEKEIVALKNKLATLEKSTTDLQLQKNVITLPPLKPKAVLSNEDIMRYSRQLLLPELGVHGQLNLSQTSVLVVGCGGLGCPLAQYLAAAGIGRLGLLDFDQVELSNLHRQVLHGEESQGQAKVQSAADAVRRLNSTVECIPYHLLLSPENATQLIQQYPLSP
;
A
#
# COMPACT_ATOMS: atom_id res chain seq x y z
N MET A 1 36.85 -51.37 0.95
CA MET A 1 36.97 -50.31 1.97
C MET A 1 37.41 -48.95 1.40
N ALA A 2 38.64 -48.76 0.89
CA ALA A 2 39.07 -47.44 0.38
C ALA A 2 38.31 -47.00 -0.90
N GLU A 3 38.07 -47.92 -1.83
CA GLU A 3 37.29 -47.66 -3.05
C GLU A 3 35.81 -47.37 -2.75
N GLU A 4 35.19 -48.09 -1.81
CA GLU A 4 33.81 -47.83 -1.37
C GLU A 4 33.65 -46.45 -0.73
N VAL A 5 34.60 -46.03 0.10
CA VAL A 5 34.60 -44.68 0.70
C VAL A 5 34.73 -43.60 -0.37
N SER A 6 35.57 -43.82 -1.39
CA SER A 6 35.72 -42.90 -2.52
C SER A 6 34.42 -42.79 -3.34
N CYS A 7 33.78 -43.93 -3.62
CA CYS A 7 32.50 -43.99 -4.34
C CYS A 7 31.39 -43.27 -3.56
N LEU A 8 31.28 -43.49 -2.25
CA LEU A 8 30.30 -42.82 -1.40
C LEU A 8 30.50 -41.30 -1.36
N LYS A 9 31.75 -40.82 -1.27
CA LYS A 9 32.06 -39.38 -1.30
C LYS A 9 31.66 -38.71 -2.61
N ALA A 10 31.91 -39.37 -3.75
CA ALA A 10 31.49 -38.87 -5.05
C ALA A 10 29.96 -38.75 -5.15
N ARG A 11 29.24 -39.76 -4.65
CA ARG A 11 27.77 -39.77 -4.61
C ARG A 11 27.20 -38.68 -3.70
N LEU A 12 27.88 -38.38 -2.60
CA LEU A 12 27.52 -37.30 -1.67
C LEU A 12 27.67 -35.92 -2.33
N MET A 13 28.79 -35.68 -3.02
CA MET A 13 29.01 -34.44 -3.80
C MET A 13 27.97 -34.24 -4.91
N GLU A 14 27.56 -35.32 -5.59
CA GLU A 14 26.53 -35.25 -6.63
C GLU A 14 25.16 -34.87 -6.04
N LYS A 15 24.80 -35.47 -4.89
CA LYS A 15 23.57 -35.13 -4.17
C LYS A 15 23.57 -33.70 -3.63
N GLU A 16 24.71 -33.19 -3.17
CA GLU A 16 24.82 -31.78 -2.74
C GLU A 16 24.58 -30.81 -3.91
N LYS A 17 25.13 -31.08 -5.10
CA LYS A 17 24.86 -30.28 -6.30
C LYS A 17 23.37 -30.30 -6.68
N GLU A 18 22.74 -31.46 -6.58
CA GLU A 18 21.31 -31.64 -6.85
C GLU A 18 20.44 -30.84 -5.86
N ILE A 19 20.80 -30.85 -4.57
CA ILE A 19 20.12 -30.04 -3.53
C ILE A 19 20.23 -28.54 -3.84
N VAL A 20 21.41 -28.05 -4.23
CA VAL A 20 21.61 -26.63 -4.57
C VAL A 20 20.75 -26.24 -5.77
N ALA A 21 20.71 -27.08 -6.83
CA ALA A 21 19.89 -26.82 -8.00
C ALA A 21 18.39 -26.79 -7.67
N LEU A 22 17.92 -27.74 -6.84
CA LEU A 22 16.53 -27.78 -6.39
C LEU A 22 16.17 -26.55 -5.56
N LYS A 23 17.02 -26.11 -4.62
CA LYS A 23 16.81 -24.90 -3.82
C LYS A 23 16.65 -23.65 -4.69
N ASN A 24 17.50 -23.47 -5.69
CA ASN A 24 17.39 -22.33 -6.62
C ASN A 24 16.10 -22.35 -7.44
N LYS A 25 15.71 -23.54 -7.92
CA LYS A 25 14.47 -23.73 -8.68
C LYS A 25 13.24 -23.46 -7.81
N LEU A 26 13.28 -23.90 -6.56
CA LEU A 26 12.24 -23.68 -5.56
C LEU A 26 12.10 -22.18 -5.25
N ALA A 27 13.20 -21.46 -5.02
CA ALA A 27 13.19 -20.01 -4.83
C ALA A 27 12.62 -19.23 -6.04
N THR A 28 12.87 -19.73 -7.26
CA THR A 28 12.34 -19.10 -8.49
C THR A 28 10.84 -19.33 -8.61
N LEU A 29 10.37 -20.55 -8.31
CA LEU A 29 8.95 -20.91 -8.33
C LEU A 29 8.18 -20.20 -7.21
N GLU A 30 8.73 -20.09 -6.01
CA GLU A 30 8.14 -19.34 -4.90
C GLU A 30 8.00 -17.86 -5.25
N LYS A 31 9.01 -17.24 -5.87
CA LYS A 31 8.96 -15.85 -6.33
C LYS A 31 7.86 -15.64 -7.38
N SER A 32 7.82 -16.49 -8.40
CA SER A 32 6.77 -16.48 -9.42
C SER A 32 5.36 -16.66 -8.83
N THR A 33 5.20 -17.55 -7.84
CA THR A 33 3.92 -17.81 -7.18
C THR A 33 3.48 -16.63 -6.32
N THR A 34 4.43 -15.99 -5.62
CA THR A 34 4.18 -14.82 -4.77
C THR A 34 3.79 -13.60 -5.61
N ASP A 35 4.47 -13.35 -6.73
CA ASP A 35 4.13 -12.27 -7.66
C ASP A 35 2.71 -12.46 -8.24
N LEU A 36 2.37 -13.70 -8.63
CA LEU A 36 1.03 -14.07 -9.10
C LEU A 36 -0.06 -13.94 -8.01
N GLN A 37 0.29 -14.11 -6.73
CA GLN A 37 -0.65 -13.94 -5.62
C GLN A 37 -0.86 -12.45 -5.28
N LEU A 38 0.21 -11.65 -5.29
CA LEU A 38 0.14 -10.20 -5.08
C LEU A 38 -0.65 -9.51 -6.20
N GLN A 39 -0.67 -10.03 -7.42
CA GLN A 39 -1.38 -9.41 -8.54
C GLN A 39 -2.91 -9.61 -8.55
N LYS A 40 -3.48 -10.51 -7.75
CA LYS A 40 -4.81 -11.09 -8.03
C LYS A 40 -6.04 -10.43 -7.39
N ASN A 41 -5.89 -9.53 -6.42
CA ASN A 41 -7.06 -9.03 -5.66
C ASN A 41 -7.26 -7.52 -5.79
N VAL A 42 -7.73 -7.08 -6.96
CA VAL A 42 -8.32 -5.75 -7.12
C VAL A 42 -9.82 -5.85 -6.81
N ILE A 43 -10.20 -5.40 -5.63
CA ILE A 43 -11.61 -5.32 -5.23
C ILE A 43 -12.26 -4.15 -5.97
N THR A 44 -13.43 -4.38 -6.56
CA THR A 44 -14.26 -3.30 -7.11
C THR A 44 -14.92 -2.53 -5.98
N LEU A 45 -14.66 -1.23 -5.93
CA LEU A 45 -15.18 -0.35 -4.91
C LEU A 45 -16.57 0.19 -5.27
N PRO A 46 -17.47 0.35 -4.28
CA PRO A 46 -18.71 1.06 -4.50
C PRO A 46 -18.44 2.56 -4.78
N PRO A 47 -19.37 3.28 -5.43
CA PRO A 47 -19.29 4.72 -5.55
C PRO A 47 -19.15 5.40 -4.18
N LEU A 48 -18.37 6.48 -4.12
CA LEU A 48 -18.30 7.34 -2.94
C LEU A 48 -19.70 7.88 -2.62
N LYS A 49 -20.07 7.87 -1.34
CA LYS A 49 -21.35 8.43 -0.91
C LYS A 49 -21.26 9.95 -0.96
N PRO A 50 -22.05 10.64 -1.79
CA PRO A 50 -21.99 12.09 -1.88
C PRO A 50 -22.45 12.72 -0.57
N LYS A 51 -21.69 13.71 -0.12
CA LYS A 51 -22.02 14.49 1.07
C LYS A 51 -22.63 15.82 0.63
N ALA A 52 -23.91 16.03 0.95
CA ALA A 52 -24.63 17.25 0.56
C ALA A 52 -24.31 18.44 1.48
N VAL A 53 -24.01 18.18 2.76
CA VAL A 53 -23.75 19.20 3.77
C VAL A 53 -22.65 18.73 4.73
N LEU A 54 -21.88 19.68 5.25
CA LEU A 54 -20.89 19.42 6.31
C LEU A 54 -21.62 19.26 7.64
N SER A 55 -21.27 18.23 8.40
CA SER A 55 -21.72 18.07 9.78
C SER A 55 -21.01 19.06 10.70
N ASN A 56 -21.50 19.21 11.93
CA ASN A 56 -20.83 20.04 12.94
C ASN A 56 -19.39 19.55 13.22
N GLU A 57 -19.15 18.24 13.18
CA GLU A 57 -17.81 17.66 13.37
C GLU A 57 -16.87 18.03 12.22
N ASP A 58 -17.36 18.03 10.98
CA ASP A 58 -16.58 18.47 9.82
C ASP A 58 -16.27 19.96 9.92
N ILE A 59 -17.25 20.79 10.26
CA ILE A 59 -17.07 22.24 10.39
C ILE A 59 -16.02 22.53 11.47
N MET A 60 -16.08 21.82 12.60
CA MET A 60 -15.08 21.95 13.67
C MET A 60 -13.68 21.53 13.18
N ARG A 61 -13.56 20.36 12.54
CA ARG A 61 -12.28 19.80 12.07
C ARG A 61 -11.64 20.65 10.97
N TYR A 62 -12.43 21.10 10.00
CA TYR A 62 -11.94 21.82 8.82
C TYR A 62 -12.08 23.34 8.94
N SER A 63 -12.49 23.87 10.10
CA SER A 63 -12.73 25.29 10.37
C SER A 63 -11.69 26.23 9.75
N ARG A 64 -10.39 25.93 9.91
CA ARG A 64 -9.30 26.76 9.35
C ARG A 64 -9.21 26.70 7.83
N GLN A 65 -9.52 25.56 7.23
CA GLN A 65 -9.53 25.38 5.76
C GLN A 65 -10.76 26.06 5.15
N LEU A 66 -11.90 26.03 5.85
CA LEU A 66 -13.14 26.70 5.43
C LEU A 66 -13.04 28.22 5.36
N LEU A 67 -12.08 28.83 6.07
CA LEU A 67 -11.84 30.28 6.01
C LEU A 67 -11.12 30.71 4.73
N LEU A 68 -10.50 29.78 4.00
CA LEU A 68 -9.80 30.11 2.75
C LEU A 68 -10.83 30.40 1.65
N PRO A 69 -10.80 31.60 1.02
CA PRO A 69 -11.76 31.98 -0.01
C PRO A 69 -11.82 30.99 -1.19
N GLU A 70 -10.68 30.38 -1.53
CA GLU A 70 -10.53 29.46 -2.64
C GLU A 70 -11.13 28.07 -2.35
N LEU A 71 -11.32 27.73 -1.07
CA LEU A 71 -11.88 26.45 -0.65
C LEU A 71 -13.32 26.62 -0.15
N GLY A 72 -13.50 27.34 0.97
CA GLY A 72 -14.80 27.48 1.61
C GLY A 72 -15.52 26.15 1.87
N VAL A 73 -16.84 26.24 2.11
CA VAL A 73 -17.69 25.06 2.31
C VAL A 73 -17.78 24.21 1.05
N HIS A 74 -17.88 24.84 -0.13
CA HIS A 74 -18.06 24.11 -1.39
C HIS A 74 -16.82 23.29 -1.74
N GLY A 75 -15.62 23.85 -1.63
CA GLY A 75 -14.37 23.14 -1.85
C GLY A 75 -14.17 21.99 -0.87
N GLN A 76 -14.54 22.16 0.40
CA GLN A 76 -14.47 21.06 1.38
C GLN A 76 -15.45 19.92 1.04
N LEU A 77 -16.66 20.25 0.57
CA LEU A 77 -17.60 19.24 0.07
C LEU A 77 -17.03 18.50 -1.14
N ASN A 78 -16.42 19.22 -2.08
CA ASN A 78 -15.76 18.62 -3.25
C ASN A 78 -14.61 17.69 -2.81
N LEU A 79 -13.76 18.11 -1.88
CA LEU A 79 -12.70 17.24 -1.31
C LEU A 79 -13.29 15.95 -0.72
N SER A 80 -14.38 16.05 0.04
CA SER A 80 -15.05 14.88 0.65
C SER A 80 -15.68 13.92 -0.36
N GLN A 81 -15.82 14.34 -1.62
CA GLN A 81 -16.36 13.53 -2.72
C GLN A 81 -15.28 13.05 -3.68
N THR A 82 -14.02 13.48 -3.49
CA THR A 82 -12.89 13.08 -4.33
C THR A 82 -12.28 11.79 -3.82
N SER A 83 -11.81 10.97 -4.76
CA SER A 83 -11.04 9.76 -4.52
C SER A 83 -9.64 9.89 -5.11
N VAL A 84 -8.60 9.52 -4.35
CA VAL A 84 -7.21 9.53 -4.82
C VAL A 84 -6.55 8.18 -4.59
N LEU A 85 -5.83 7.67 -5.58
CA LEU A 85 -4.95 6.51 -5.47
C LEU A 85 -3.50 6.98 -5.31
N VAL A 86 -2.86 6.61 -4.21
CA VAL A 86 -1.42 6.82 -3.98
C VAL A 86 -0.69 5.52 -4.27
N VAL A 87 0.18 5.56 -5.28
CA VAL A 87 1.04 4.44 -5.67
C VAL A 87 2.39 4.61 -4.99
N GLY A 88 2.69 3.73 -4.05
CA GLY A 88 3.84 3.74 -3.16
C GLY A 88 3.53 4.46 -1.85
N CYS A 89 3.71 3.77 -0.73
CA CYS A 89 3.63 4.28 0.65
C CYS A 89 5.02 4.62 1.21
N GLY A 90 5.98 4.94 0.34
CA GLY A 90 7.34 5.31 0.71
C GLY A 90 7.52 6.80 1.06
N GLY A 91 8.71 7.35 0.80
CA GLY A 91 9.07 8.71 1.24
C GLY A 91 8.24 9.84 0.62
N LEU A 92 7.62 9.62 -0.54
CA LEU A 92 6.70 10.57 -1.18
C LEU A 92 5.24 10.29 -0.83
N GLY A 93 4.87 9.00 -0.80
CA GLY A 93 3.50 8.58 -0.47
C GLY A 93 3.09 8.92 0.95
N CYS A 94 4.02 8.79 1.92
CA CYS A 94 3.79 9.13 3.32
C CYS A 94 3.26 10.57 3.51
N PRO A 95 4.01 11.63 3.14
CA PRO A 95 3.51 12.99 3.30
C PRO A 95 2.26 13.28 2.46
N LEU A 96 2.16 12.73 1.23
CA LEU A 96 0.99 12.93 0.38
C LEU A 96 -0.28 12.36 1.03
N ALA A 97 -0.24 11.11 1.47
CA ALA A 97 -1.36 10.45 2.15
C ALA A 97 -1.76 11.19 3.44
N GLN A 98 -0.77 11.64 4.21
CA GLN A 98 -1.00 12.41 5.43
C GLN A 98 -1.78 13.70 5.15
N TYR A 99 -1.34 14.50 4.16
CA TYR A 99 -1.99 15.77 3.85
C TYR A 99 -3.35 15.60 3.17
N LEU A 100 -3.51 14.62 2.28
CA LEU A 100 -4.82 14.31 1.68
C LEU A 100 -5.83 13.88 2.75
N ALA A 101 -5.41 13.03 3.69
CA ALA A 101 -6.25 12.62 4.80
C ALA A 101 -6.59 13.82 5.71
N ALA A 102 -5.61 14.65 6.06
CA ALA A 102 -5.84 15.86 6.88
C ALA A 102 -6.75 16.89 6.19
N ALA A 103 -6.70 17.00 4.87
CA ALA A 103 -7.56 17.85 4.06
C ALA A 103 -9.01 17.31 3.95
N GLY A 104 -9.26 16.08 4.38
CA GLY A 104 -10.60 15.49 4.35
C GLY A 104 -11.03 14.97 2.98
N ILE A 105 -10.09 14.36 2.25
CA ILE A 105 -10.41 13.63 1.01
C ILE A 105 -11.47 12.55 1.29
N GLY A 106 -12.39 12.31 0.37
CA GLY A 106 -13.43 11.30 0.53
C GLY A 106 -12.87 9.88 0.65
N ARG A 107 -12.05 9.49 -0.32
CA ARG A 107 -11.41 8.17 -0.38
C ARG A 107 -9.92 8.28 -0.70
N LEU A 108 -9.13 7.48 0.00
CA LEU A 108 -7.70 7.34 -0.22
C LEU A 108 -7.32 5.86 -0.41
N GLY A 109 -7.02 5.50 -1.66
CA GLY A 109 -6.42 4.21 -1.99
C GLY A 109 -4.91 4.26 -1.78
N LEU A 110 -4.36 3.26 -1.09
CA LEU A 110 -2.92 3.15 -0.82
C LEU A 110 -2.42 1.85 -1.42
N LEU A 111 -1.50 1.93 -2.38
CA LEU A 111 -0.92 0.76 -3.04
C LEU A 111 0.57 0.68 -2.75
N ASP A 112 1.02 -0.44 -2.21
CA ASP A 112 2.43 -0.76 -2.00
C ASP A 112 2.55 -2.27 -1.78
N PHE A 113 3.67 -2.87 -2.18
CA PHE A 113 3.95 -4.29 -1.99
C PHE A 113 4.97 -4.55 -0.87
N ASP A 114 5.70 -3.52 -0.44
CA ASP A 114 6.77 -3.61 0.54
C ASP A 114 6.25 -3.71 1.98
N GLN A 115 7.18 -4.08 2.87
CA GLN A 115 7.03 -4.00 4.32
C GLN A 115 7.81 -2.81 4.89
N VAL A 116 7.45 -2.39 6.10
CA VAL A 116 8.15 -1.32 6.82
C VAL A 116 9.51 -1.83 7.30
N GLU A 117 10.56 -1.04 7.05
CA GLU A 117 11.93 -1.31 7.48
C GLU A 117 12.49 -0.15 8.32
N LEU A 118 13.28 -0.46 9.34
CA LEU A 118 13.92 0.54 10.21
C LEU A 118 14.75 1.56 9.42
N SER A 119 15.49 1.09 8.41
CA SER A 119 16.32 1.91 7.51
C SER A 119 15.53 2.96 6.72
N ASN A 120 14.21 2.79 6.62
CA ASN A 120 13.31 3.61 5.83
C ASN A 120 12.60 4.70 6.65
N LEU A 121 12.58 4.58 7.99
CA LEU A 121 11.77 5.44 8.88
C LEU A 121 12.19 6.92 8.85
N HIS A 122 13.45 7.24 8.56
CA HIS A 122 13.94 8.62 8.50
C HIS A 122 13.24 9.49 7.43
N ARG A 123 12.56 8.87 6.47
CA ARG A 123 11.83 9.58 5.39
C ARG A 123 10.39 9.09 5.19
N GLN A 124 9.98 8.01 5.84
CA GLN A 124 8.64 7.43 5.72
C GLN A 124 7.84 7.67 7.01
N VAL A 125 7.55 8.95 7.26
CA VAL A 125 7.03 9.47 8.54
C VAL A 125 5.63 8.98 8.94
N LEU A 126 4.95 8.28 8.03
CA LEU A 126 3.63 7.69 8.29
C LEU A 126 3.76 6.35 9.02
N HIS A 127 4.97 5.78 9.06
CA HIS A 127 5.31 4.53 9.76
C HIS A 127 6.06 4.83 11.06
N GLY A 128 5.98 3.88 12.00
CA GLY A 128 6.74 3.89 13.25
C GLY A 128 7.51 2.59 13.46
N GLU A 129 8.41 2.58 14.46
CA GLU A 129 9.20 1.38 14.82
C GLU A 129 8.29 0.20 15.19
N GLU A 130 7.13 0.45 15.78
CA GLU A 130 6.13 -0.56 16.13
C GLU A 130 5.53 -1.28 14.92
N SER A 131 5.65 -0.67 13.73
CA SER A 131 5.13 -1.23 12.48
C SER A 131 6.20 -1.97 11.66
N GLN A 132 7.41 -2.13 12.17
CA GLN A 132 8.48 -2.87 11.48
C GLN A 132 8.01 -4.29 11.07
N GLY A 133 8.23 -4.66 9.81
CA GLY A 133 7.78 -5.93 9.23
C GLY A 133 6.29 -5.98 8.86
N GLN A 134 5.50 -4.97 9.21
CA GLN A 134 4.13 -4.83 8.72
C GLN A 134 4.13 -4.37 7.25
N ALA A 135 3.13 -4.77 6.47
CA ALA A 135 2.91 -4.23 5.13
C ALA A 135 2.77 -2.70 5.19
N LYS A 136 3.50 -1.97 4.32
CA LYS A 136 3.47 -0.50 4.31
C LYS A 136 2.06 0.05 4.15
N VAL A 137 1.27 -0.54 3.25
CA VAL A 137 -0.13 -0.12 3.05
C VAL A 137 -0.98 -0.22 4.30
N GLN A 138 -0.78 -1.24 5.13
CA GLN A 138 -1.57 -1.41 6.35
C GLN A 138 -1.10 -0.41 7.41
N SER A 139 0.21 -0.27 7.62
CA SER A 139 0.78 0.72 8.55
C SER A 139 0.32 2.14 8.18
N ALA A 140 0.39 2.49 6.89
CA ALA A 140 -0.08 3.78 6.38
C ALA A 140 -1.59 3.95 6.55
N ALA A 141 -2.40 2.93 6.26
CA ALA A 141 -3.85 3.00 6.44
C ALA A 141 -4.25 3.19 7.91
N ASP A 142 -3.55 2.52 8.83
CA ASP A 142 -3.77 2.68 10.27
C ASP A 142 -3.41 4.10 10.72
N ALA A 143 -2.30 4.66 10.22
CA ALA A 143 -1.92 6.05 10.48
C ALA A 143 -2.94 7.06 9.93
N VAL A 144 -3.43 6.84 8.70
CA VAL A 144 -4.48 7.67 8.09
C VAL A 144 -5.77 7.62 8.92
N ARG A 145 -6.21 6.44 9.35
CA ARG A 145 -7.41 6.30 10.19
C ARG A 145 -7.26 6.96 11.55
N ARG A 146 -6.07 6.88 12.17
CA ARG A 146 -5.75 7.60 13.42
C ARG A 146 -5.82 9.12 13.23
N LEU A 147 -5.31 9.62 12.11
CA LEU A 147 -5.29 11.05 11.79
C LEU A 147 -6.70 11.58 11.47
N ASN A 148 -7.40 10.90 10.58
CA ASN A 148 -8.72 11.30 10.12
C ASN A 148 -9.58 10.06 9.78
N SER A 149 -10.40 9.65 10.76
CA SER A 149 -11.33 8.52 10.63
C SER A 149 -12.51 8.74 9.68
N THR A 150 -12.74 9.95 9.16
CA THR A 150 -13.82 10.22 8.19
C THR A 150 -13.41 9.88 6.75
N VAL A 151 -12.11 9.69 6.49
CA VAL A 151 -11.55 9.32 5.19
C VAL A 151 -11.70 7.82 4.98
N GLU A 152 -12.29 7.41 3.86
CA GLU A 152 -12.34 6.00 3.47
C GLU A 152 -10.96 5.55 2.95
N CYS A 153 -10.20 4.82 3.78
CA CYS A 153 -8.86 4.37 3.41
C CYS A 153 -8.83 2.89 2.99
N ILE A 154 -8.40 2.64 1.74
CA ILE A 154 -8.36 1.31 1.10
C ILE A 154 -6.91 0.88 0.86
N PRO A 155 -6.36 -0.07 1.65
CA PRO A 155 -5.02 -0.60 1.44
C PRO A 155 -5.02 -1.71 0.37
N TYR A 156 -4.08 -1.63 -0.57
CA TYR A 156 -3.81 -2.61 -1.62
C TYR A 156 -2.39 -3.16 -1.46
N HIS A 157 -2.25 -4.29 -0.78
CA HIS A 157 -0.94 -4.94 -0.62
C HIS A 157 -0.58 -5.73 -1.88
N LEU A 158 -0.21 -5.01 -2.94
CA LEU A 158 0.04 -5.57 -4.27
C LEU A 158 1.05 -4.75 -5.06
N LEU A 159 1.72 -5.41 -6.00
CA LEU A 159 2.58 -4.76 -6.98
C LEU A 159 1.73 -4.23 -8.13
N LEU A 160 1.89 -2.94 -8.46
CA LEU A 160 1.25 -2.37 -9.65
C LEU A 160 1.88 -3.00 -10.91
N SER A 161 1.04 -3.55 -11.76
CA SER A 161 1.45 -4.23 -12.99
C SER A 161 0.50 -3.89 -14.14
N PRO A 162 0.89 -4.14 -15.42
CA PRO A 162 0.01 -3.91 -16.56
C PRO A 162 -1.33 -4.64 -16.45
N GLU A 163 -1.37 -5.79 -15.78
CA GLU A 163 -2.56 -6.63 -15.63
C GLU A 163 -3.58 -6.04 -14.66
N ASN A 164 -3.15 -5.24 -13.66
CA ASN A 164 -4.04 -4.68 -12.63
C ASN A 164 -4.20 -3.15 -12.71
N ALA A 165 -3.29 -2.45 -13.39
CA ALA A 165 -3.22 -0.98 -13.38
C ALA A 165 -4.51 -0.33 -13.87
N THR A 166 -5.06 -0.77 -15.01
CA THR A 166 -6.28 -0.18 -15.56
C THR A 166 -7.46 -0.33 -14.60
N GLN A 167 -7.65 -1.53 -14.03
CA GLN A 167 -8.74 -1.80 -13.10
C GLN A 167 -8.61 -0.99 -11.81
N LEU A 168 -7.39 -0.74 -11.33
CA LEU A 168 -7.15 0.08 -10.14
C LEU A 168 -7.40 1.55 -10.41
N ILE A 169 -6.76 2.11 -11.45
CA ILE A 169 -6.79 3.55 -11.73
C ILE A 169 -8.22 4.02 -12.06
N GLN A 170 -9.02 3.21 -12.77
CA GLN A 170 -10.41 3.56 -13.11
C GLN A 170 -11.32 3.77 -11.89
N GLN A 171 -10.95 3.22 -10.73
CA GLN A 171 -11.73 3.39 -9.50
C GLN A 171 -11.45 4.71 -8.78
N TYR A 172 -10.45 5.47 -9.22
CA TYR A 172 -10.01 6.74 -8.62
C TYR A 172 -9.95 7.84 -9.69
N PRO A 173 -11.09 8.23 -10.27
CA PRO A 173 -11.11 9.32 -11.24
C PRO A 173 -10.63 10.61 -10.57
N LEU A 174 -9.68 11.29 -11.21
CA LEU A 174 -9.39 12.68 -10.87
C LEU A 174 -10.58 13.51 -11.37
N SER A 175 -11.24 14.19 -10.44
CA SER A 175 -12.29 15.14 -10.82
C SER A 175 -11.65 16.27 -11.66
N PRO A 176 -12.26 16.67 -12.79
CA PRO A 176 -11.77 17.76 -13.63
C PRO A 176 -11.83 19.12 -12.91
#